data_AF-A0A641RVP4-F1
#
_entry.id   AF-A0A641RVP4-F1
#
_cell.length_a   1.000
_cell.length_b   1.000
_cell.length_c   1.000
_cell.angle_alpha   90.00
_cell.angle_beta   90.00
_cell.angle_gamma   90.00
#
_symmetry.space_group_name_H-M   'P 1'
#
loop_
_entity.id
_entity.type
_entity.pdbx_description
1 polymer ?
#
loop_
_entity_poly.entity_id
_entity_poly.type
_entity_poly.pdbx_seq_one_letter_code
_entity_poly.pdbx_strand_id
1 'polypeptide(L)'
;MNPNDLATRYHLLNRSFKKTMIYHIGIDAGFFTEYTYMLHAMLYCLQHKIQFKLYSDDANFGWEKGWEDCFAPFCGQVHEPFHHTYNTHRLPSWQALMKDKKLPKTKLLKWKLKVTCKNIIGKALAFFTYGKPVRLNFQVTFNPNQHFHIPELGIDGDYLHTFQKLTEITWKLNDTTAQECLQFAASLQLPPQYAGCQIRGGDKITETNLLPPEHYI
;
A
#
# COMPACT_ATOMS: atom_id res chain seq x y z
N MET A 1 -23.51 -2.77 9.64
CA MET A 1 -22.31 -3.56 9.29
C MET A 1 -22.47 -4.97 9.83
N ASN A 2 -22.23 -5.99 9.01
CA ASN A 2 -22.27 -7.38 9.45
C ASN A 2 -21.04 -7.64 10.36
N PRO A 3 -21.19 -7.98 11.65
CA PRO A 3 -20.06 -8.20 12.55
C PRO A 3 -19.18 -9.39 12.16
N ASN A 4 -19.66 -10.28 11.28
CA ASN A 4 -18.86 -11.36 10.70
C ASN A 4 -18.03 -10.94 9.48
N ASP A 5 -18.21 -9.72 8.97
CA ASP A 5 -17.40 -9.19 7.88
C ASP A 5 -15.97 -8.92 8.34
N LEU A 6 -15.00 -9.47 7.59
CA LEU A 6 -13.58 -9.40 7.95
C LEU A 6 -13.07 -7.95 8.03
N ALA A 7 -13.57 -7.06 7.17
CA ALA A 7 -13.19 -5.65 7.21
C ALA A 7 -13.71 -4.94 8.48
N THR A 8 -14.90 -5.31 8.96
CA THR A 8 -15.45 -4.80 10.22
C THR A 8 -14.60 -5.27 11.42
N ARG A 9 -14.22 -6.56 11.45
CA ARG A 9 -13.32 -7.11 12.47
C ARG A 9 -11.96 -6.43 12.47
N TYR A 10 -11.38 -6.21 11.29
CA TYR A 10 -10.14 -5.46 11.13
C TYR A 10 -10.27 -4.04 11.68
N HIS A 11 -11.33 -3.31 11.32
CA HIS A 11 -11.50 -1.93 11.77
C HIS A 11 -11.57 -1.83 13.30
N LEU A 12 -12.31 -2.73 13.95
CA LEU A 12 -12.40 -2.79 15.41
C LEU A 12 -11.05 -3.12 16.06
N LEU A 13 -10.36 -4.14 15.56
CA LEU A 13 -9.03 -4.53 16.06
C LEU A 13 -8.02 -3.40 15.89
N ASN A 14 -7.94 -2.83 14.69
CA ASN A 14 -7.03 -1.75 14.35
C ASN A 14 -7.23 -0.52 15.25
N ARG A 15 -8.50 -0.15 15.53
CA ARG A 15 -8.85 0.95 16.43
C ARG A 15 -8.53 0.69 17.90
N SER A 16 -8.39 -0.57 18.31
CA SER A 16 -8.04 -0.92 19.69
C SER A 16 -6.59 -0.57 20.06
N PHE A 17 -5.72 -0.40 19.06
CA PHE A 17 -4.30 -0.18 19.27
C PHE A 17 -3.98 1.27 19.65
N LYS A 18 -3.12 1.46 20.65
CA LYS A 18 -2.76 2.79 21.20
C LYS A 18 -1.69 3.51 20.37
N LYS A 19 -0.69 2.77 19.91
CA LYS A 19 0.38 3.30 19.04
C LYS A 19 -0.21 3.58 17.67
N THR A 20 0.24 4.62 16.98
CA THR A 20 -0.31 4.99 15.66
C THR A 20 0.79 4.98 14.61
N MET A 21 0.43 4.52 13.42
CA MET A 21 1.15 4.67 12.19
C MET A 21 0.28 5.42 11.18
N ILE A 22 0.88 6.30 10.41
CA ILE A 22 0.25 6.91 9.25
C ILE A 22 1.02 6.44 8.01
N TYR A 23 0.30 5.74 7.15
CA TYR A 23 0.81 5.27 5.87
C TYR A 23 0.37 6.21 4.75
N HIS A 24 1.33 6.78 4.03
CA HIS A 24 1.11 7.55 2.81
C HIS A 24 1.15 6.61 1.61
N ILE A 25 0.04 6.48 0.88
CA ILE A 25 -0.05 5.62 -0.31
C ILE A 25 0.05 6.44 -1.60
N GLY A 26 0.68 5.88 -2.64
CA GLY A 26 0.66 6.48 -3.98
C GLY A 26 1.79 7.48 -4.22
N ILE A 27 2.94 7.29 -3.57
CA ILE A 27 4.06 8.24 -3.55
C ILE A 27 4.75 8.35 -4.92
N ASP A 28 5.29 7.23 -5.43
CA ASP A 28 6.12 7.27 -6.66
C ASP A 28 6.19 5.96 -7.46
N ALA A 29 5.43 4.92 -7.07
CA ALA A 29 5.36 3.66 -7.81
C ALA A 29 3.94 3.38 -8.37
N GLY A 30 3.84 2.44 -9.32
CA GLY A 30 2.54 2.02 -9.86
C GLY A 30 1.63 1.42 -8.79
N PHE A 31 0.31 1.48 -9.03
CA PHE A 31 -0.74 1.10 -8.07
C PHE A 31 -0.46 -0.21 -7.31
N PHE A 32 -0.19 -1.32 -8.02
CA PHE A 32 -0.03 -2.62 -7.34
C PHE A 32 1.24 -2.72 -6.49
N THR A 33 2.28 -1.95 -6.81
CA THR A 33 3.48 -1.85 -5.97
C THR A 33 3.15 -1.10 -4.68
N GLU A 34 2.50 0.06 -4.79
CA GLU A 34 2.05 0.88 -3.66
C GLU A 34 1.07 0.11 -2.77
N TYR A 35 0.10 -0.56 -3.38
CA TYR A 35 -0.88 -1.41 -2.71
C TYR A 35 -0.21 -2.56 -1.95
N THR A 36 0.73 -3.27 -2.58
CA THR A 36 1.49 -4.34 -1.91
C THR A 36 2.25 -3.81 -0.69
N TYR A 37 2.93 -2.67 -0.79
CA TYR A 37 3.63 -2.05 0.34
C TYR A 37 2.66 -1.58 1.43
N MET A 38 1.47 -1.11 1.08
CA MET A 38 0.42 -0.79 2.05
C MET A 38 0.02 -2.04 2.84
N LEU A 39 -0.21 -3.17 2.18
CA LEU A 39 -0.55 -4.43 2.86
C LEU A 39 0.59 -4.90 3.77
N HIS A 40 1.85 -4.74 3.36
CA HIS A 40 3.01 -5.02 4.23
C HIS A 40 3.01 -4.15 5.49
N ALA A 41 2.70 -2.86 5.35
CA ALA A 41 2.59 -1.93 6.47
C ALA A 41 1.41 -2.26 7.39
N MET A 42 0.27 -2.70 6.85
CA MET A 42 -0.85 -3.20 7.63
C MET A 42 -0.47 -4.43 8.45
N LEU A 43 0.24 -5.41 7.87
CA LEU A 43 0.72 -6.58 8.62
C LEU A 43 1.70 -6.22 9.72
N TYR A 44 2.66 -5.35 9.40
CA TYR A 44 3.58 -4.82 10.40
C TYR A 44 2.80 -4.17 11.57
N CYS A 45 1.78 -3.38 11.26
CA CYS A 45 0.92 -2.75 12.25
C CYS A 45 0.17 -3.77 13.13
N LEU A 46 -0.41 -4.80 12.52
CA LEU A 46 -1.12 -5.87 13.24
C LEU A 46 -0.18 -6.64 14.18
N GLN A 47 0.99 -7.08 13.70
CA GLN A 47 1.97 -7.81 14.50
C GLN A 47 2.50 -7.00 15.69
N HIS A 48 2.66 -5.69 15.52
CA HIS A 48 3.20 -4.80 16.54
C HIS A 48 2.14 -4.06 17.36
N LYS A 49 0.84 -4.37 17.15
CA LYS A 49 -0.30 -3.73 17.81
C LYS A 49 -0.25 -2.20 17.67
N ILE A 50 -0.13 -1.74 16.43
CA ILE A 50 -0.08 -0.33 16.02
C ILE A 50 -1.31 -0.06 15.16
N GLN A 51 -2.06 0.99 15.49
CA GLN A 51 -3.17 1.47 14.70
C GLN A 51 -2.64 2.02 13.38
N PHE A 52 -3.04 1.38 12.28
CA PHE A 52 -2.84 1.85 10.93
C PHE A 52 -3.87 2.93 10.59
N LYS A 53 -3.38 4.05 10.04
CA LYS A 53 -4.18 5.09 9.41
C LYS A 53 -3.61 5.40 8.04
N LEU A 54 -4.45 5.88 7.14
CA LEU A 54 -4.09 6.15 5.75
C LEU A 54 -4.05 7.65 5.47
N TYR A 55 -3.04 8.10 4.72
CA TYR A 55 -3.02 9.38 4.03
C TYR A 55 -3.01 9.05 2.52
N SER A 56 -4.01 9.54 1.79
CA SER A 56 -4.21 9.20 0.38
C SER A 56 -4.58 10.38 -0.52
N ASP A 57 -4.58 11.61 0.01
CA ASP A 57 -5.07 12.81 -0.69
C ASP A 57 -4.40 13.05 -2.05
N ASP A 58 -3.13 12.69 -2.18
CA ASP A 58 -2.30 12.84 -3.37
C ASP A 58 -1.92 11.49 -4.00
N ALA A 59 -2.62 10.41 -3.64
CA ALA A 59 -2.35 9.09 -4.20
C ALA A 59 -2.40 9.16 -5.72
N ASN A 60 -1.36 8.67 -6.40
CA ASN A 60 -1.23 8.74 -7.87
C ASN A 60 -2.31 8.01 -8.69
N PHE A 61 -3.24 7.32 -8.03
CA PHE A 61 -4.42 6.66 -8.61
C PHE A 61 -5.75 7.27 -8.13
N GLY A 62 -5.71 8.25 -7.21
CA GLY A 62 -6.85 9.06 -6.80
C GLY A 62 -7.00 10.29 -7.68
N TRP A 63 -8.17 10.90 -7.63
CA TRP A 63 -8.48 12.15 -8.34
C TRP A 63 -9.06 13.24 -7.44
N GLU A 64 -9.80 12.88 -6.38
CA GLU A 64 -10.43 13.84 -5.47
C GLU A 64 -10.30 13.43 -3.99
N LYS A 65 -10.64 12.18 -3.65
CA LYS A 65 -10.69 11.64 -2.28
C LYS A 65 -9.64 10.57 -2.02
N GLY A 66 -8.71 10.38 -2.96
CA GLY A 66 -7.59 9.45 -2.80
C GLY A 66 -8.06 8.00 -2.88
N TRP A 67 -7.95 7.28 -1.76
CA TRP A 67 -8.39 5.89 -1.67
C TRP A 67 -9.90 5.72 -1.91
N GLU A 68 -10.70 6.63 -1.35
CA GLU A 68 -12.17 6.53 -1.35
C GLU A 68 -12.81 6.84 -2.71
N ASP A 69 -12.01 7.31 -3.66
CA ASP A 69 -12.42 7.52 -5.05
C ASP A 69 -12.86 6.20 -5.72
N CYS A 70 -12.16 5.10 -5.45
CA CYS A 70 -12.48 3.77 -6.01
C CYS A 70 -12.93 2.75 -4.95
N PHE A 71 -12.46 2.88 -3.70
CA PHE A 71 -12.55 1.83 -2.70
C PHE A 71 -13.34 2.26 -1.46
N ALA A 72 -13.97 1.30 -0.80
CA ALA A 72 -14.59 1.52 0.49
C ALA A 72 -13.53 1.81 1.58
N PRO A 73 -13.85 2.65 2.58
CA PRO A 73 -12.95 2.90 3.70
C PRO A 73 -12.81 1.66 4.57
N PHE A 74 -11.58 1.32 4.95
CA PHE A 74 -11.26 0.19 5.84
C PHE A 74 -10.51 0.59 7.12
N CYS A 75 -10.02 1.83 7.18
CA CYS A 75 -9.34 2.38 8.35
C CYS A 75 -9.58 3.90 8.45
N GLY A 76 -9.07 4.55 9.51
CA GLY A 76 -9.17 6.00 9.63
C GLY A 76 -8.20 6.70 8.68
N GLN A 77 -8.69 7.72 7.98
CA GLN A 77 -7.87 8.59 7.14
C GLN A 77 -7.35 9.81 7.92
N VAL A 78 -6.29 10.41 7.42
CA VAL A 78 -5.70 11.67 7.89
C VAL A 78 -5.39 12.53 6.68
N HIS A 79 -5.33 13.85 6.87
CA HIS A 79 -5.27 14.83 5.77
C HIS A 79 -4.22 15.92 6.00
N GLU A 80 -3.31 15.74 6.96
CA GLU A 80 -2.31 16.77 7.24
C GLU A 80 -1.30 16.91 6.09
N PRO A 81 -1.16 18.09 5.46
CA PRO A 81 -0.43 18.24 4.19
C PRO A 81 1.07 17.90 4.25
N PHE A 82 1.66 17.82 5.44
CA PHE A 82 3.07 17.49 5.58
C PHE A 82 3.36 16.04 5.16
N HIS A 83 2.36 15.14 5.16
CA HIS A 83 2.55 13.74 4.75
C HIS A 83 2.97 13.64 3.28
N HIS A 84 2.32 14.40 2.39
CA HIS A 84 2.73 14.54 0.98
C HIS A 84 4.24 14.79 0.83
N THR A 85 4.79 15.70 1.63
CA THR A 85 6.18 16.17 1.45
C THR A 85 7.22 15.30 2.18
N TYR A 86 6.87 14.79 3.36
CA TYR A 86 7.82 14.24 4.33
C TYR A 86 7.56 12.79 4.74
N ASN A 87 6.37 12.23 4.49
CA ASN A 87 6.09 10.82 4.72
C ASN A 87 6.50 10.02 3.48
N THR A 88 7.79 9.68 3.39
CA THR A 88 8.38 9.03 2.21
C THR A 88 8.62 7.54 2.40
N HIS A 89 8.81 6.82 1.30
CA HIS A 89 9.23 5.42 1.33
C HIS A 89 10.52 5.19 2.10
N ARG A 90 10.71 3.95 2.56
CA ARG A 90 11.94 3.56 3.24
C ARG A 90 13.12 3.67 2.28
N LEU A 91 14.16 4.36 2.74
CA LEU A 91 15.39 4.49 1.98
C LEU A 91 16.11 3.13 1.86
N PRO A 92 16.59 2.78 0.66
CA PRO A 92 17.40 1.58 0.46
C PRO A 92 18.69 1.64 1.28
N SER A 93 19.24 0.48 1.63
CA SER A 93 20.52 0.40 2.34
C SER A 93 21.67 0.98 1.48
N TRP A 94 22.77 1.36 2.11
CA TRP A 94 23.97 1.79 1.39
C TRP A 94 24.51 0.71 0.44
N GLN A 95 24.45 -0.55 0.88
CA GLN A 95 24.85 -1.69 0.06
C GLN A 95 23.99 -1.82 -1.20
N ALA A 96 22.67 -1.60 -1.09
CA ALA A 96 21.75 -1.62 -2.22
C ALA A 96 22.02 -0.44 -3.18
N LEU A 97 22.21 0.77 -2.64
CA LEU A 97 22.51 1.96 -3.44
C LEU A 97 23.84 1.84 -4.20
N MET A 98 24.86 1.22 -3.60
CA MET A 98 26.17 1.05 -4.24
C MET A 98 26.15 0.02 -5.38
N LYS A 99 25.14 -0.84 -5.44
CA LYS A 99 24.90 -1.77 -6.56
C LYS A 99 24.16 -1.10 -7.72
N ASP A 100 23.55 0.06 -7.49
CA ASP A 100 22.88 0.82 -8.55
C ASP A 100 23.92 1.41 -9.51
N LYS A 101 23.81 1.04 -10.78
CA LYS A 101 24.69 1.52 -11.86
C LYS A 101 24.05 2.63 -12.70
N LYS A 102 22.76 2.93 -12.51
CA LYS A 102 22.00 3.89 -13.33
C LYS A 102 22.36 5.34 -13.01
N LEU A 103 22.74 5.64 -11.76
CA LEU A 103 23.04 7.00 -11.31
C LEU A 103 24.44 7.14 -10.70
N PRO A 104 25.11 8.30 -10.89
CA PRO A 104 26.36 8.61 -10.21
C PRO A 104 26.21 8.57 -8.68
N LYS A 105 27.20 8.00 -7.99
CA LYS A 105 27.23 7.87 -6.52
C LYS A 105 27.02 9.21 -5.78
N THR A 106 27.53 10.31 -6.33
CA THR A 106 27.36 11.65 -5.74
C THR A 106 25.91 12.12 -5.78
N LYS A 107 25.17 11.83 -6.86
CA LYS A 107 23.73 12.11 -6.96
C LYS A 107 22.93 11.25 -5.99
N LEU A 108 23.24 9.96 -5.90
CA LEU A 108 22.61 9.03 -4.95
C LEU A 108 22.84 9.46 -3.49
N LEU A 109 24.06 9.88 -3.14
CA LEU A 109 24.40 10.40 -1.81
C LEU A 109 23.60 11.68 -1.49
N LYS A 110 23.59 12.67 -2.40
CA LYS A 110 22.82 13.91 -2.23
C LYS A 110 21.33 13.63 -2.06
N TRP A 111 20.77 12.75 -2.88
CA TRP A 111 19.37 12.33 -2.77
C TRP A 111 19.08 11.66 -1.43
N LYS A 112 19.90 10.68 -1.01
CA LYS A 112 19.71 9.98 0.27
C LYS A 112 19.79 10.94 1.46
N LEU A 113 20.73 11.88 1.44
CA LEU A 113 20.84 12.91 2.49
C LEU A 113 19.60 13.79 2.51
N LYS A 114 19.15 14.30 1.35
CA LYS A 114 17.93 15.10 1.21
C LYS A 114 16.71 14.38 1.79
N VAL A 115 16.50 13.11 1.44
CA VAL A 115 15.35 12.33 1.92
C VAL A 115 15.49 12.00 3.41
N THR A 116 16.71 11.77 3.91
CA THR A 116 16.95 11.57 5.34
C THR A 116 16.56 12.81 6.15
N CYS A 117 16.96 14.00 5.69
CA CYS A 117 16.54 15.27 6.30
C CYS A 117 15.01 15.43 6.27
N LYS A 118 14.36 15.12 5.14
CA LYS A 118 12.90 15.12 5.04
C LYS A 118 12.26 14.19 6.07
N ASN A 119 12.78 12.98 6.24
CA ASN A 119 12.26 11.99 7.18
C ASN A 119 12.40 12.42 8.65
N ILE A 120 13.49 13.12 8.99
CA ILE A 120 13.68 13.72 10.33
C ILE A 120 12.66 14.82 10.56
N ILE A 121 12.48 15.72 9.59
CA ILE A 121 11.48 16.80 9.65
C ILE A 121 10.07 16.21 9.78
N GLY A 122 9.74 15.22 8.95
CA GLY A 122 8.43 14.54 8.99
C GLY A 122 8.13 13.92 10.35
N LYS A 123 9.12 13.30 11.01
CA LYS A 123 8.94 12.78 12.37
C LYS A 123 8.70 13.88 13.40
N ALA A 124 9.44 14.98 13.30
CA ALA A 124 9.27 16.11 14.20
C ALA A 124 7.87 16.72 14.02
N LEU A 125 7.46 16.99 12.78
CA LEU A 125 6.13 17.50 12.44
C LEU A 125 5.04 16.55 12.94
N ALA A 126 5.14 15.25 12.66
CA ALA A 126 4.16 14.28 13.16
C ALA A 126 4.07 14.27 14.70
N PHE A 127 5.19 14.38 15.41
CA PHE A 127 5.19 14.47 16.87
C PHE A 127 4.46 15.73 17.36
N PHE A 128 4.74 16.89 16.77
CA PHE A 128 4.10 18.15 17.15
C PHE A 128 2.61 18.19 16.78
N THR A 129 2.25 17.68 15.61
CA THR A 129 0.86 17.64 15.12
C THR A 129 -0.01 16.70 15.95
N TYR A 130 0.47 15.50 16.27
CA TYR A 130 -0.36 14.50 16.97
C TYR A 130 -0.15 14.48 18.48
N GLY A 131 0.79 15.28 19.02
CA GLY A 131 1.13 15.33 20.44
C GLY A 131 1.69 14.01 21.00
N LYS A 132 2.03 13.06 20.12
CA LYS A 132 2.56 11.73 20.48
C LYS A 132 3.46 11.18 19.38
N PRO A 133 4.35 10.22 19.70
CA PRO A 133 5.13 9.53 18.67
C PRO A 133 4.21 8.77 17.71
N VAL A 134 4.33 9.06 16.41
CA VAL A 134 3.65 8.38 15.32
C VAL A 134 4.69 7.79 14.37
N ARG A 135 4.42 6.58 13.85
CA ARG A 135 5.27 5.95 12.83
C ARG A 135 4.87 6.42 11.44
N LEU A 136 5.87 6.61 10.59
CA LEU A 136 5.74 6.97 9.17
C LEU A 136 6.26 5.83 8.28
N ASN A 137 5.99 5.90 6.97
CA ASN A 137 6.29 4.85 5.97
C ASN A 137 7.72 4.33 6.07
N PHE A 138 8.70 5.24 6.07
CA PHE A 138 10.13 4.88 6.05
C PHE A 138 10.60 4.07 7.27
N GLN A 139 9.79 3.99 8.32
CA GLN A 139 10.10 3.26 9.55
C GLN A 139 9.57 1.82 9.53
N VAL A 140 8.81 1.42 8.51
CA VAL A 140 8.29 0.07 8.37
C VAL A 140 9.33 -0.85 7.75
N THR A 141 9.44 -2.03 8.34
CA THR A 141 10.31 -3.10 7.86
C THR A 141 9.48 -4.36 7.75
N PHE A 142 9.49 -5.00 6.59
CA PHE A 142 8.70 -6.20 6.35
C PHE A 142 9.60 -7.37 5.98
N ASN A 143 9.33 -8.53 6.59
CA ASN A 143 9.91 -9.81 6.21
C ASN A 143 8.78 -10.69 5.65
N PRO A 144 8.77 -11.03 4.36
CA PRO A 144 7.74 -11.92 3.81
C PRO A 144 7.93 -13.38 4.26
N ASN A 145 9.15 -13.77 4.62
CA ASN A 145 9.50 -15.15 4.97
C ASN A 145 9.31 -15.38 6.48
N GLN A 146 8.09 -15.14 6.96
CA GLN A 146 7.71 -15.41 8.35
C GLN A 146 6.31 -16.02 8.39
N HIS A 147 6.03 -16.71 9.49
CA HIS A 147 4.67 -17.15 9.81
C HIS A 147 3.92 -16.00 10.51
N PHE A 148 2.71 -15.72 10.06
CA PHE A 148 1.84 -14.68 10.62
C PHE A 148 0.75 -15.33 11.47
N HIS A 149 0.58 -14.85 12.69
CA HIS A 149 -0.44 -15.32 13.62
C HIS A 149 -1.21 -14.13 14.20
N ILE A 150 -2.40 -13.86 13.66
CA ILE A 150 -3.32 -12.78 14.06
C ILE A 150 -4.72 -13.41 14.20
N PRO A 151 -5.00 -14.11 15.31
CA PRO A 151 -6.20 -14.94 15.47
C PRO A 151 -7.50 -14.11 15.43
N GLU A 152 -7.46 -12.85 15.82
CA GLU A 152 -8.62 -11.93 15.79
C GLU A 152 -9.15 -11.71 14.36
N LEU A 153 -8.33 -11.98 13.34
CA LEU A 153 -8.69 -11.91 11.92
C LEU A 153 -8.69 -13.29 11.24
N GLY A 154 -8.47 -14.36 12.00
CA GLY A 154 -8.34 -15.71 11.44
C GLY A 154 -7.13 -15.86 10.51
N ILE A 155 -6.05 -15.14 10.78
CA ILE A 155 -4.78 -15.26 10.06
C ILE A 155 -3.88 -16.20 10.87
N ASP A 156 -3.56 -17.34 10.27
CA ASP A 156 -2.57 -18.27 10.80
C ASP A 156 -1.89 -18.98 9.62
N GLY A 157 -0.82 -18.38 9.09
CA GLY A 157 -0.22 -18.87 7.84
C GLY A 157 0.92 -18.04 7.30
N ASP A 158 1.31 -18.37 6.07
CA ASP A 158 2.38 -17.70 5.35
C ASP A 158 1.97 -16.35 4.75
N TYR A 159 2.87 -15.78 3.95
CA TYR A 159 2.66 -14.53 3.24
C TYR A 159 1.42 -14.57 2.33
N LEU A 160 1.20 -15.64 1.57
CA LEU A 160 0.12 -15.69 0.58
C LEU A 160 -1.24 -15.79 1.25
N HIS A 161 -1.36 -16.66 2.26
CA HIS A 161 -2.57 -16.76 3.09
C HIS A 161 -2.94 -15.41 3.70
N THR A 162 -1.93 -14.75 4.27
CA THR A 162 -2.10 -13.46 4.95
C THR A 162 -2.44 -12.33 3.97
N PHE A 163 -1.79 -12.32 2.80
CA PHE A 163 -2.06 -11.35 1.73
C PHE A 163 -3.51 -11.46 1.27
N GLN A 164 -4.00 -12.68 1.03
CA GLN A 164 -5.40 -12.94 0.68
C GLN A 164 -6.35 -12.32 1.71
N LYS A 165 -6.11 -12.57 3.01
CA LYS A 165 -6.94 -12.01 4.09
C LYS A 165 -6.95 -10.48 4.11
N LEU A 166 -5.83 -9.82 3.86
CA LEU A 166 -5.81 -8.37 3.78
C LEU A 166 -6.46 -7.83 2.50
N THR A 167 -6.38 -8.55 1.38
CA THR A 167 -7.12 -8.17 0.16
C THR A 167 -8.63 -8.29 0.36
N GLU A 168 -9.13 -9.30 1.08
CA GLU A 168 -10.55 -9.40 1.46
C GLU A 168 -11.03 -8.18 2.28
N ILE A 169 -10.13 -7.56 3.06
CA ILE A 169 -10.42 -6.36 3.85
C ILE A 169 -10.42 -5.09 2.99
N THR A 170 -9.42 -4.95 2.13
CA THR A 170 -9.10 -3.67 1.45
C THR A 170 -9.63 -3.59 0.03
N TRP A 171 -9.74 -4.71 -0.69
CA TRP A 171 -10.19 -4.76 -2.08
C TRP A 171 -11.72 -4.74 -2.20
N LYS A 172 -12.35 -3.76 -1.54
CA LYS A 172 -13.79 -3.52 -1.61
C LYS A 172 -14.01 -2.24 -2.38
N LEU A 173 -14.62 -2.33 -3.56
CA LEU A 173 -15.00 -1.16 -4.34
C LEU A 173 -16.08 -0.37 -3.58
N ASN A 174 -16.09 0.95 -3.73
CA ASN A 174 -17.23 1.75 -3.28
C ASN A 174 -18.45 1.47 -4.19
N ASP A 175 -19.64 1.90 -3.75
CA ASP A 175 -20.89 1.56 -4.45
C ASP A 175 -20.92 2.05 -5.90
N THR A 176 -20.41 3.27 -6.16
CA THR A 176 -20.35 3.86 -7.51
C THR A 176 -19.45 3.05 -8.43
N THR A 177 -18.20 2.83 -8.04
CA THR A 177 -17.22 2.07 -8.83
C THR A 177 -17.66 0.62 -9.00
N ALA A 178 -18.27 0.01 -7.98
CA ALA A 178 -18.81 -1.35 -8.09
C ALA A 178 -19.92 -1.42 -9.15
N GLN A 179 -20.85 -0.46 -9.17
CA GLN A 179 -21.92 -0.40 -10.17
C GLN A 179 -21.36 -0.18 -11.58
N GLU A 180 -20.41 0.73 -11.76
CA GLU A 180 -19.74 0.97 -13.04
C GLU A 180 -19.03 -0.30 -13.54
N CYS A 181 -18.25 -0.96 -12.68
CA CYS A 181 -17.59 -2.22 -13.03
C CYS A 181 -18.59 -3.30 -13.46
N LEU A 182 -19.73 -3.42 -12.78
CA LEU A 182 -20.78 -4.39 -13.16
C LEU A 182 -21.41 -4.04 -14.51
N GLN A 183 -21.67 -2.75 -14.79
CA GLN A 183 -22.19 -2.29 -16.07
C GLN A 183 -21.20 -2.55 -17.21
N PHE A 184 -19.91 -2.26 -17.00
CA PHE A 184 -18.86 -2.57 -17.98
C PHE A 184 -18.67 -4.08 -18.18
N ALA A 185 -18.69 -4.87 -17.11
CA ALA A 185 -18.59 -6.32 -17.22
C ALA A 185 -19.77 -6.91 -18.03
N ALA A 186 -20.99 -6.41 -17.81
CA ALA A 186 -22.16 -6.81 -18.56
C ALA A 186 -22.09 -6.43 -20.04
N SER A 187 -21.52 -5.26 -20.37
CA SER A 187 -21.40 -4.81 -21.77
C SER A 187 -20.40 -5.61 -22.59
N LEU A 188 -19.41 -6.24 -21.96
CA LEU A 188 -18.44 -7.12 -22.63
C LEU A 188 -19.06 -8.43 -23.14
N GLN A 189 -20.25 -8.82 -22.65
CA GLN A 189 -20.96 -10.04 -23.06
C GLN A 189 -20.07 -11.30 -23.03
N LEU A 190 -19.21 -11.42 -22.01
CA LEU A 190 -18.28 -12.53 -21.89
C LEU A 190 -19.03 -13.87 -21.78
N PRO A 191 -18.54 -14.94 -22.43
CA PRO A 191 -19.14 -16.26 -22.29
C PRO A 191 -19.00 -16.76 -20.83
N PRO A 192 -19.82 -17.74 -20.39
CA PRO A 192 -19.73 -18.28 -19.04
C PRO A 192 -18.35 -18.88 -18.68
N GLN A 193 -17.58 -19.29 -19.70
CA GLN A 193 -16.23 -19.79 -19.58
C GLN A 193 -15.32 -19.02 -20.52
N TYR A 194 -14.30 -18.38 -19.96
CA TYR A 194 -13.28 -17.65 -20.70
C TYR A 194 -11.94 -17.73 -19.96
N ALA A 195 -10.85 -17.54 -20.70
CA ALA A 195 -9.52 -17.36 -20.13
C ALA A 195 -9.18 -15.86 -20.12
N GLY A 196 -8.71 -15.35 -18.97
CA GLY A 196 -8.14 -14.02 -18.88
C GLY A 196 -6.64 -14.05 -19.14
N CYS A 197 -6.16 -13.23 -20.07
CA CYS A 197 -4.73 -13.05 -20.33
C CYS A 197 -4.36 -11.57 -20.14
N GLN A 198 -3.36 -11.30 -19.32
CA GLN A 198 -2.80 -9.97 -19.13
C GLN A 198 -1.43 -9.88 -19.80
N ILE A 199 -1.35 -9.11 -20.89
CA ILE A 199 -0.08 -8.79 -21.56
C ILE A 199 0.34 -7.39 -21.13
N ARG A 200 1.41 -7.30 -20.32
CA ARG A 200 1.95 -6.02 -19.84
C ARG A 200 3.01 -5.49 -20.81
N GLY A 201 2.58 -4.62 -21.73
CA GLY A 201 3.48 -3.82 -22.57
C GLY A 201 3.86 -2.47 -21.94
N GLY A 202 4.09 -1.47 -22.79
CA GLY A 202 4.37 -0.09 -22.40
C GLY A 202 5.78 0.12 -21.85
N ASP A 203 5.92 0.93 -20.80
CA ASP A 203 7.19 1.23 -20.12
C ASP A 203 7.88 -0.01 -19.55
N LYS A 204 7.10 -1.05 -19.23
CA LYS A 204 7.60 -2.29 -18.62
C LYS A 204 8.59 -3.06 -19.49
N ILE A 205 8.61 -2.81 -20.80
CA ILE A 205 9.60 -3.40 -21.72
C ILE A 205 11.04 -3.02 -21.35
N THR A 206 11.22 -1.93 -20.57
CA THR A 206 12.53 -1.51 -20.05
C THR A 206 12.99 -2.35 -18.84
N GLU A 207 12.09 -3.14 -18.25
CA GLU A 207 12.35 -4.01 -17.10
C GLU A 207 12.35 -5.50 -17.49
N THR A 208 11.48 -5.90 -18.40
CA THR A 208 11.30 -7.29 -18.85
C THR A 208 11.06 -7.34 -20.36
N ASN A 209 11.57 -8.36 -21.04
CA ASN A 209 11.34 -8.52 -22.49
C ASN A 209 9.84 -8.72 -22.79
N LEU A 210 9.35 -8.08 -23.85
CA LEU A 210 8.02 -8.33 -24.37
C LEU A 210 7.98 -9.73 -24.99
N LEU A 211 7.07 -10.58 -24.51
CA LEU A 211 6.86 -11.90 -25.08
C LEU A 211 5.93 -11.81 -26.29
N PRO A 212 6.14 -12.64 -27.33
CA PRO A 212 5.28 -12.62 -28.49
C PRO A 212 3.96 -13.37 -28.20
N PRO A 213 2.88 -13.11 -28.96
CA PRO A 213 1.53 -13.62 -28.67
C PRO A 213 1.44 -15.15 -28.54
N GLU A 214 2.25 -15.90 -29.29
CA GLU A 214 2.28 -17.36 -29.28
C GLU A 214 2.70 -17.97 -27.92
N HIS A 215 3.24 -17.20 -27.00
CA HIS A 215 3.52 -17.67 -25.63
C HIS A 215 2.28 -17.70 -24.72
N TYR A 216 1.16 -17.11 -25.15
CA TYR A 216 -0.03 -16.89 -24.32
C TYR A 216 -1.27 -17.69 -24.77
N ILE A 217 -1.19 -18.36 -25.92
CA ILE A 217 -2.30 -19.05 -26.59
C ILE A 217 -2.04 -20.56 -26.60
#